data_AF-A0A3D3HLV0-F1
#
_entry.id   AF-A0A3D3HLV0-F1
#
_cell.length_a   1.000
_cell.length_b   1.000
_cell.length_c   1.000
_cell.angle_alpha   90.00
_cell.angle_beta   90.00
_cell.angle_gamma   90.00
#
_symmetry.space_group_name_H-M   'P 1'
#
loop_
_entity.id
_entity.type
_entity.pdbx_description
1 polymer ?
#
loop_
_entity_poly.entity_id
_entity_poly.type
_entity_poly.pdbx_seq_one_letter_code
_entity_poly.pdbx_strand_id
1 'polypeptide(L)'
;MLARYLSSAINSSAQCIMISDNNCHDPLSEVITRTRTWQFRDGVILMCTDEIETAVYDGDSQCPEQWIVWEVIEFNNKSISPQRKEFFSICQQNFWLKMQAGCE
;
A
#
# COMPACT_ATOMS: atom_id res chain seq x y z
N MET A 1 -7.65 12.81 -2.80
CA MET A 1 -8.03 11.65 -1.96
C MET A 1 -6.92 10.63 -1.97
N LEU A 2 -6.66 9.97 -0.85
CA LEU A 2 -5.61 8.94 -0.71
C LEU A 2 -5.75 7.84 -1.77
N ALA A 3 -6.98 7.41 -2.07
CA ALA A 3 -7.27 6.38 -3.06
C ALA A 3 -6.64 6.63 -4.44
N ARG A 4 -6.56 7.89 -4.89
CA ARG A 4 -5.93 8.20 -6.19
C ARG A 4 -4.43 7.95 -6.16
N TYR A 5 -3.76 8.30 -5.06
CA TYR A 5 -2.33 8.06 -4.89
C TYR A 5 -2.03 6.56 -4.82
N LEU A 6 -2.83 5.80 -4.06
CA LEU A 6 -2.72 4.32 -4.01
C LEU A 6 -2.87 3.72 -5.41
N SER A 7 -3.95 4.06 -6.12
CA SER A 7 -4.17 3.57 -7.48
C SER A 7 -3.01 3.93 -8.41
N SER A 8 -2.47 5.15 -8.33
CA SER A 8 -1.32 5.56 -9.13
C SER A 8 -0.05 4.78 -8.79
N ALA A 9 0.22 4.53 -7.49
CA ALA A 9 1.37 3.75 -7.06
C ALA A 9 1.26 2.28 -7.47
N ILE A 10 0.08 1.68 -7.34
CA ILE A 10 -0.20 0.28 -7.71
C ILE A 10 -0.11 0.06 -9.22
N ASN A 11 -0.63 1.00 -10.01
CA ASN A 11 -0.61 0.92 -11.47
C ASN A 11 0.68 1.47 -12.11
N SER A 12 1.72 1.76 -11.32
CA SER A 12 2.99 2.33 -11.79
C SER A 12 2.79 3.56 -12.70
N SER A 13 1.98 4.52 -12.24
CA SER A 13 1.66 5.72 -12.99
C SER A 13 2.89 6.64 -13.17
N ALA A 14 3.00 7.30 -14.32
CA ALA A 14 4.08 8.26 -14.61
C ALA A 14 4.12 9.49 -13.66
N GLN A 15 3.10 9.67 -12.82
CA GLN A 15 2.98 10.75 -11.84
C GLN A 15 3.72 10.46 -10.52
N CYS A 16 4.16 9.22 -10.29
CA CYS A 16 4.96 8.83 -9.14
C CYS A 16 6.22 8.09 -9.56
N ILE A 17 7.26 8.21 -8.74
CA ILE A 17 8.48 7.42 -8.81
C ILE A 17 8.64 6.69 -7.49
N MET A 18 9.05 5.42 -7.54
CA MET A 18 9.42 4.70 -6.33
C MET A 18 10.83 5.16 -5.93
N ILE A 19 10.96 5.70 -4.71
CA ILE A 19 12.23 6.22 -4.19
C ILE A 19 12.91 5.23 -3.24
N SER A 20 12.15 4.30 -2.65
CA SER A 20 12.69 3.24 -1.80
C SER A 20 11.84 1.97 -1.89
N ASP A 21 12.50 0.82 -1.93
CA ASP A 21 11.92 -0.52 -1.77
C ASP A 21 12.81 -1.29 -0.80
N ASN A 22 12.32 -1.48 0.41
CA ASN A 22 12.99 -2.19 1.48
C ASN A 22 12.23 -3.48 1.71
N ASN A 23 12.85 -4.61 1.37
CA ASN A 23 12.32 -5.91 1.71
C ASN A 23 13.13 -6.48 2.88
N CYS A 24 12.56 -6.43 4.08
CA CYS A 24 13.14 -6.97 5.29
C CYS A 24 12.65 -8.41 5.45
N HIS A 25 13.49 -9.36 5.05
CA HIS A 25 13.28 -10.78 5.26
C HIS A 25 14.21 -11.24 6.37
N ASP A 26 13.68 -11.42 7.57
CA ASP A 26 14.43 -12.05 8.66
C ASP A 26 14.25 -13.57 8.58
N PRO A 27 15.31 -14.37 8.41
CA PRO A 27 15.19 -15.82 8.24
C PRO A 27 14.75 -16.57 9.52
N LEU A 28 14.66 -15.88 10.65
CA LEU A 28 14.10 -16.41 11.91
C LEU A 28 12.67 -15.92 12.16
N SER A 29 12.16 -15.01 11.31
CA SER A 29 10.80 -14.48 11.35
C SER A 29 9.89 -15.24 10.41
N GLU A 30 8.68 -15.55 10.88
CA GLU A 30 7.62 -16.13 10.05
C GLU A 30 6.86 -15.07 9.23
N VAL A 31 7.40 -13.85 9.15
CA VAL A 31 6.80 -12.70 8.48
C VAL A 31 7.85 -11.97 7.65
N ILE A 32 7.49 -11.64 6.42
CA ILE A 32 8.23 -10.76 5.52
C ILE A 32 7.65 -9.36 5.63
N THR A 33 8.48 -8.38 5.98
CA THR A 33 8.07 -6.98 5.98
C THR A 33 8.65 -6.28 4.76
N ARG A 34 7.79 -5.71 3.93
CA ARG A 34 8.20 -4.91 2.78
C ARG A 34 7.71 -3.48 2.96
N THR A 35 8.62 -2.52 2.85
CA THR A 35 8.32 -1.10 2.91
C THR A 35 8.71 -0.45 1.61
N ARG A 36 7.73 0.18 0.96
CA ARG A 36 7.88 0.85 -0.33
C ARG A 36 7.51 2.32 -0.17
N THR A 37 8.32 3.20 -0.74
CA THR A 37 8.07 4.64 -0.69
C THR A 37 8.04 5.20 -2.10
N TRP A 38 7.02 6.00 -2.40
CA TRP A 38 6.85 6.69 -3.67
C TRP A 38 6.81 8.19 -3.45
N GLN A 39 7.48 8.90 -4.36
CA GLN A 39 7.41 10.35 -4.46
C GLN A 39 6.57 10.72 -5.69
N PHE A 40 5.55 11.54 -5.46
CA PHE A 40 4.71 12.07 -6.52
C PHE A 40 5.25 13.42 -7.01
N ARG A 41 4.99 13.75 -8.28
CA ARG A 41 5.37 15.05 -8.87
C ARG A 41 4.77 16.24 -8.15
N ASP A 42 3.62 16.04 -7.49
CA ASP A 42 2.97 17.03 -6.63
C ASP A 42 3.72 17.32 -5.32
N GLY A 43 4.84 16.64 -5.05
CA GLY A 43 5.60 16.73 -3.79
C GLY A 43 5.00 15.88 -2.67
N VAL A 44 4.02 15.03 -2.97
CA VAL A 44 3.42 14.11 -1.99
C VAL A 44 4.32 12.87 -1.87
N ILE A 45 4.64 12.48 -0.64
CA ILE A 45 5.38 11.24 -0.35
C ILE A 45 4.41 10.23 0.26
N LEU A 46 4.33 9.07 -0.36
CA LEU A 46 3.48 7.96 0.05
C LEU A 46 4.36 6.78 0.45
N MET A 47 4.09 6.22 1.62
CA MET A 47 4.72 5.00 2.11
C MET A 47 3.68 3.89 2.16
N CYS A 48 4.10 2.68 1.79
CA CYS A 48 3.35 1.44 1.97
C CYS A 48 4.22 0.47 2.73
N THR A 49 3.69 -0.11 3.80
CA THR A 49 4.32 -1.21 4.52
C THR A 49 3.39 -2.40 4.45
N ASP A 50 3.85 -3.49 3.86
CA ASP A 50 3.15 -4.77 3.81
C ASP A 50 3.90 -5.82 4.64
N GLU A 51 3.17 -6.51 5.52
CA GLU A 51 3.64 -7.67 6.27
C GLU A 51 2.93 -8.91 5.75
N ILE A 52 3.70 -9.88 5.28
CA ILE A 52 3.22 -11.09 4.63
C ILE A 52 3.71 -12.27 5.46
N GLU A 53 2.78 -13.08 5.97
CA GLU A 53 3.14 -14.32 6.66
C GLU A 53 3.79 -15.31 5.68
N THR A 54 4.92 -15.90 6.09
CA THR A 54 5.62 -16.95 5.31
C THR A 54 4.99 -18.33 5.49
N ALA A 55 4.03 -18.48 6.41
CA ALA A 55 3.37 -19.74 6.68
C ALA A 55 2.58 -20.23 5.45
N VAL A 56 2.73 -21.52 5.16
CA VAL A 56 2.29 -22.17 3.92
C VAL A 56 0.80 -21.94 3.67
N TYR A 57 0.52 -21.40 2.49
CA TYR A 57 -0.81 -21.25 1.93
C TYR A 57 -1.46 -22.64 1.76
N ASP A 58 -2.35 -23.03 2.67
CA ASP A 58 -3.22 -24.19 2.45
C ASP A 58 -4.23 -23.77 1.38
N GLY A 59 -4.25 -24.50 0.26
CA GLY A 59 -4.73 -24.07 -1.06
C GLY A 59 -6.23 -23.80 -1.23
N ASP A 60 -6.92 -23.26 -0.23
CA ASP A 60 -8.36 -23.05 -0.24
C ASP A 60 -8.71 -21.55 -0.29
N SER A 61 -8.72 -20.99 -1.50
CA SER A 61 -9.48 -19.80 -1.98
C SER A 61 -9.57 -18.50 -1.14
N GLN A 62 -8.94 -18.39 0.03
CA GLN A 62 -8.90 -17.19 0.84
C GLN A 62 -7.74 -16.31 0.40
N CYS A 63 -7.96 -15.00 0.28
CA CYS A 63 -6.88 -14.05 0.09
C CYS A 63 -5.92 -14.16 1.29
N PRO A 64 -4.59 -14.18 1.07
CA PRO A 64 -3.67 -14.31 2.18
C PRO A 64 -3.88 -13.14 3.13
N GLU A 65 -3.86 -13.45 4.42
CA GLU A 65 -3.76 -12.44 5.46
C GLU A 65 -2.43 -11.71 5.25
N GLN A 66 -2.54 -10.40 5.01
CA GLN A 66 -1.38 -9.54 4.82
C GLN A 66 -1.73 -8.17 5.35
N TRP A 67 -0.89 -7.67 6.23
CA TRP A 67 -1.11 -6.37 6.82
C TRP A 67 -0.51 -5.32 5.90
N ILE A 68 -1.34 -4.51 5.24
CA ILE A 68 -0.90 -3.45 4.33
C ILE A 68 -1.28 -2.10 4.91
N VAL A 69 -0.29 -1.30 5.32
CA VAL A 69 -0.47 0.08 5.76
C VAL A 69 -0.01 1.03 4.68
N TRP A 70 -0.91 1.90 4.25
CA TRP A 70 -0.58 3.06 3.43
C TRP A 70 -0.60 4.31 4.28
N GLU A 71 0.45 5.11 4.20
CA GLU A 71 0.59 6.36 4.94
C GLU A 71 1.18 7.46 4.06
N VAL A 72 0.61 8.67 4.17
CA VAL A 72 1.14 9.87 3.55
C VAL A 72 2.14 10.50 4.50
N ILE A 73 3.42 10.42 4.15
CA ILE A 73 4.51 11.00 4.93
C ILE A 73 4.58 12.51 4.73
N GLU A 74 4.38 12.96 3.50
CA GLU A 74 4.47 14.37 3.15
C GLU A 74 3.32 14.75 2.23
N PHE A 75 2.58 15.80 2.58
CA PHE A 75 1.38 16.22 1.87
C PHE A 75 1.56 17.52 1.09
N ASN A 76 2.68 18.24 1.24
CA ASN A 76 3.03 19.47 0.49
C ASN A 76 1.84 20.44 0.31
N ASN A 77 1.21 20.85 1.42
CA ASN A 77 -0.01 21.67 1.48
C ASN A 77 -1.28 21.08 0.83
N LYS A 78 -1.29 19.81 0.43
CA LYS A 78 -2.50 19.10 -0.03
C LYS A 78 -3.28 18.56 1.16
N SER A 79 -4.59 18.76 1.16
CA SER A 79 -5.50 18.11 2.11
C SER A 79 -5.78 16.68 1.63
N ILE A 80 -4.92 15.73 2.01
CA ILE A 80 -5.14 14.30 1.74
C ILE A 80 -5.82 13.69 2.96
N SER A 81 -7.05 13.21 2.77
CA SER A 81 -7.79 12.48 3.78
C SER A 81 -8.32 11.15 3.19
N PRO A 82 -8.24 10.04 3.93
CA PRO A 82 -7.45 9.87 5.16
C PRO A 82 -5.94 9.96 4.87
N GLN A 83 -5.11 10.29 5.87
CA GLN A 83 -3.64 10.32 5.72
C GLN A 83 -3.01 8.94 5.86
N ARG A 84 -3.64 8.06 6.64
CA ARG A 84 -3.23 6.68 6.85
C ARG A 84 -4.41 5.75 6.64
N LYS A 85 -4.16 4.61 5.98
CA LYS A 85 -5.15 3.57 5.76
C LYS A 85 -4.50 2.19 5.83
N GLU A 86 -4.99 1.35 6.72
CA GLU A 86 -4.58 -0.04 6.86
C GLU A 86 -5.60 -1.00 6.24
N PHE A 87 -5.08 -2.13 5.75
CA PHE A 87 -5.81 -3.24 5.17
C PHE A 87 -5.22 -4.56 5.67
N PHE A 88 -6.05 -5.58 5.80
CA PHE A 88 -5.62 -6.93 6.24
C PHE A 88 -5.57 -7.92 5.07
N SER A 89 -5.90 -7.48 3.86
CA SER A 89 -5.74 -8.26 2.63
C SER A 89 -5.68 -7.38 1.38
N ILE A 90 -5.00 -7.85 0.31
CA ILE A 90 -5.08 -7.23 -1.02
C ILE A 90 -6.53 -7.10 -1.49
N CYS A 91 -7.39 -8.08 -1.15
CA CYS A 91 -8.79 -8.08 -1.52
C CYS A 91 -9.55 -6.92 -0.88
N GLN A 92 -9.31 -6.64 0.40
CA GLN A 92 -9.88 -5.50 1.10
C GLN A 92 -9.37 -4.17 0.53
N GLN A 93 -8.07 -4.08 0.21
CA GLN A 93 -7.49 -2.91 -0.45
C GLN A 93 -8.17 -2.64 -1.80
N ASN A 94 -8.26 -3.65 -2.65
CA ASN A 94 -8.87 -3.53 -3.98
C ASN A 94 -10.35 -3.19 -3.90
N PHE A 95 -11.09 -3.78 -2.96
CA PHE A 95 -12.48 -3.45 -2.73
C PHE A 95 -12.65 -1.99 -2.31
N TRP A 96 -11.83 -1.51 -1.38
CA TRP A 96 -11.84 -0.11 -0.95
C TRP A 96 -11.52 0.84 -2.11
N LEU A 97 -10.50 0.53 -2.93
CA LEU A 97 -10.19 1.33 -4.12
C LEU A 97 -11.35 1.39 -5.10
N LYS A 98 -12.04 0.27 -5.35
CA LYS A 98 -13.26 0.23 -6.18
C LYS A 98 -14.37 1.11 -5.60
N MET A 99 -14.58 1.04 -4.28
CA MET A 99 -15.58 1.86 -3.59
C MET A 99 -15.26 3.35 -3.67
N GLN A 100 -13.99 3.73 -3.66
CA GLN A 100 -13.56 5.13 -3.83
C GLN A 100 -13.61 5.61 -5.29
N ALA A 101 -13.51 4.70 -6.26
CA ALA A 101 -13.67 4.99 -7.69
C ALA A 101 -15.14 5.13 -8.12
N GLY A 102 -16.07 4.47 -7.42
CA GLY A 102 -17.51 4.49 -7.73
C GLY A 102 -18.29 5.70 -7.20
N CYS A 103 -17.63 6.71 -6.63
CA CYS A 103 -18.25 7.98 -6.21
C CYS A 103 -18.02 9.10 -7.24
N GLU A 104 -18.20 8.80 -8.54
CA GLU A 104 -18.27 9.80 -9.62
C GLU A 104 -19.71 10.08 -10.04
#